data_AF-A0A920SIW2-F1
#
_entry.id   AF-A0A920SIW2-F1
#
_cell.length_a   1.000
_cell.length_b   1.000
_cell.length_c   1.000
_cell.angle_alpha   90.00
_cell.angle_beta   90.00
_cell.angle_gamma   90.00
#
_symmetry.space_group_name_H-M   'P 1'
#
loop_
_entity.id
_entity.type
_entity.pdbx_description
1 polymer ?
#
loop_
_entity_poly.entity_id
_entity_poly.type
_entity_poly.pdbx_seq_one_letter_code
_entity_poly.pdbx_strand_id
1 'polypeptide(L)'
;MVELRNTGGEPRELPEAPPGVPDSFSEHMRLLSDIQVLAFQADITRVVALKTGRDASNRTFPESGSDRAFHPSSHHGDREEAILEFNKICQYRVSQIAYFLDRLEETFDGESNLLDQSMIIWGSPMGDANLHNHRRCPLVVMGGANGQLEGGAHMKAPDGTPMANVFVSLLNKLGHRDLTGFGDSDGVFSV
;
A
#
# COMPACT_ATOMS: atom_id res chain seq x y z
N MET A 1 -29.70 -25.91 -2.51
CA MET A 1 -29.97 -24.55 -3.03
C MET A 1 -28.95 -24.11 -4.09
N VAL A 2 -27.67 -24.52 -4.01
CA VAL A 2 -26.69 -24.37 -5.12
C VAL A 2 -26.81 -25.50 -6.15
N GLU A 3 -26.94 -26.74 -5.69
CA GLU A 3 -27.04 -27.91 -6.58
C GLU A 3 -28.24 -27.85 -7.55
N LEU A 4 -29.41 -27.41 -7.08
CA LEU A 4 -30.60 -27.19 -7.93
C LEU A 4 -30.35 -26.19 -9.06
N ARG A 5 -29.55 -25.15 -8.79
CA ARG A 5 -29.20 -24.11 -9.76
C ARG A 5 -28.13 -24.61 -10.74
N ASN A 6 -27.23 -25.49 -10.30
CA ASN A 6 -26.21 -26.13 -11.15
C ASN A 6 -26.81 -27.14 -12.13
N THR A 7 -27.89 -27.84 -11.74
CA THR A 7 -28.57 -28.83 -12.59
C THR A 7 -29.57 -28.22 -13.57
N GLY A 8 -29.92 -26.93 -13.43
CA GLY A 8 -31.03 -26.30 -14.15
C GLY A 8 -30.78 -25.97 -15.62
N GLY A 9 -29.54 -26.03 -16.12
CA GLY A 9 -29.20 -25.77 -17.52
C GLY A 9 -29.46 -24.33 -18.02
N GLU A 10 -29.97 -23.46 -17.14
CA GLU A 10 -30.21 -22.04 -17.43
C GLU A 10 -28.92 -21.36 -17.91
N PRO A 11 -28.95 -20.62 -19.04
CA PRO A 11 -27.81 -19.86 -19.52
C PRO A 11 -27.31 -18.93 -18.41
N ARG A 12 -26.02 -19.05 -18.10
CA ARG A 12 -25.39 -18.12 -17.17
C ARG A 12 -25.07 -16.85 -17.94
N GLU A 13 -25.69 -15.73 -17.54
CA GLU A 13 -25.16 -14.42 -17.92
C GLU A 13 -23.77 -14.30 -17.29
N LEU A 14 -22.75 -14.51 -18.11
CA LEU A 14 -21.38 -14.19 -17.74
C LEU A 14 -21.24 -12.68 -17.84
N PRO A 15 -20.70 -12.00 -16.82
CA PRO A 15 -20.40 -10.59 -16.94
C PRO A 15 -19.47 -10.38 -18.13
N GLU A 16 -19.70 -9.31 -18.88
CA GLU A 16 -18.76 -8.90 -19.92
C GLU A 16 -17.39 -8.60 -19.31
N ALA A 17 -16.32 -8.84 -20.08
CA ALA A 17 -15.00 -8.45 -19.65
C ALA A 17 -14.95 -6.93 -19.44
N PRO A 18 -14.34 -6.44 -18.34
CA PRO A 18 -14.20 -5.00 -18.12
C PRO A 18 -13.55 -4.34 -19.34
N PRO A 19 -13.93 -3.10 -19.70
CA PRO A 19 -13.41 -2.40 -20.87
C PRO A 19 -11.91 -2.08 -20.78
N GLY A 20 -11.29 -2.30 -19.62
CA GLY A 20 -9.87 -2.16 -19.38
C GLY A 20 -9.57 -1.73 -17.95
N VAL A 21 -8.50 -0.96 -17.79
CA VAL A 21 -8.13 -0.33 -16.52
C VAL A 21 -9.11 0.81 -16.21
N PRO A 22 -9.68 0.90 -14.99
CA PRO A 22 -10.55 2.01 -14.62
C PRO A 22 -9.87 3.38 -14.74
N ASP A 23 -10.61 4.37 -15.25
CA ASP A 23 -10.15 5.76 -15.35
C ASP A 23 -10.02 6.42 -13.97
N SER A 24 -10.92 6.09 -13.03
CA SER A 24 -10.82 6.56 -11.65
C SER A 24 -9.65 5.88 -10.95
N PHE A 25 -8.81 6.67 -10.28
CA PHE A 25 -7.70 6.11 -9.51
C PHE A 25 -8.20 5.29 -8.33
N SER A 26 -9.24 5.77 -7.64
CA SER A 26 -9.85 5.04 -6.53
C SER A 26 -10.43 3.70 -6.97
N GLU A 27 -11.16 3.64 -8.08
CA GLU A 27 -11.72 2.36 -8.57
C GLU A 27 -10.63 1.36 -8.91
N HIS A 28 -9.57 1.81 -9.61
CA HIS A 28 -8.45 0.95 -9.94
C HIS A 28 -7.72 0.44 -8.67
N MET A 29 -7.44 1.33 -7.70
CA MET A 29 -6.78 0.93 -6.45
C MET A 29 -7.62 -0.02 -5.62
N ARG A 30 -8.94 0.20 -5.54
CA ARG A 30 -9.86 -0.69 -4.83
C ARG A 30 -9.97 -2.05 -5.50
N LEU A 31 -10.08 -2.09 -6.82
CA LEU A 31 -10.05 -3.34 -7.59
C LEU A 31 -8.76 -4.14 -7.33
N LEU A 32 -7.60 -3.48 -7.35
CA LEU A 32 -6.33 -4.15 -7.03
C LEU A 32 -6.25 -4.57 -5.56
N SER A 33 -6.88 -3.84 -4.65
CA SER A 33 -7.00 -4.23 -3.24
C SER A 33 -7.85 -5.49 -3.08
N ASP A 34 -9.00 -5.55 -3.74
CA ASP A 34 -9.88 -6.73 -3.72
C ASP A 34 -9.20 -7.95 -4.31
N ILE A 35 -8.45 -7.80 -5.40
CA ILE A 35 -7.68 -8.90 -5.99
C ILE A 35 -6.65 -9.44 -5.00
N GLN A 36 -5.98 -8.57 -4.23
CA GLN A 36 -5.02 -8.98 -3.20
C GLN A 36 -5.71 -9.74 -2.07
N VAL A 37 -6.83 -9.21 -1.55
CA VAL A 37 -7.61 -9.88 -0.50
C VAL A 37 -8.11 -11.25 -0.98
N LEU A 38 -8.65 -11.33 -2.19
CA LEU A 38 -9.07 -12.60 -2.79
C LEU A 38 -7.91 -13.59 -2.92
N ALA A 39 -6.72 -13.13 -3.30
CA ALA A 39 -5.55 -14.00 -3.40
C ALA A 39 -5.12 -14.57 -2.05
N PHE A 40 -5.28 -13.80 -0.96
CA PHE A 40 -5.05 -14.31 0.40
C PHE A 40 -6.17 -15.27 0.84
N GLN A 41 -7.44 -14.91 0.64
CA GLN A 41 -8.59 -15.75 0.97
C GLN A 41 -8.57 -17.11 0.27
N ALA A 42 -8.16 -17.14 -0.99
CA ALA A 42 -8.09 -18.34 -1.80
C ALA A 42 -6.77 -19.10 -1.62
N ASP A 43 -5.93 -18.70 -0.67
CA ASP A 43 -4.66 -19.35 -0.36
C ASP A 43 -3.65 -19.37 -1.52
N ILE A 44 -3.74 -18.40 -2.44
CA ILE A 44 -2.96 -18.38 -3.69
C ILE A 44 -1.53 -17.90 -3.45
N THR A 45 -1.33 -16.94 -2.54
CA THR A 45 -0.01 -16.38 -2.22
C THR A 45 0.06 -15.93 -0.76
N ARG A 46 1.28 -15.73 -0.25
CA ARG A 46 1.59 -15.13 1.06
C ARG A 46 2.17 -13.72 0.96
N VAL A 47 2.59 -13.31 -0.23
CA VAL A 47 3.33 -12.06 -0.46
C VAL A 47 2.78 -11.34 -1.68
N VAL A 48 2.60 -10.03 -1.55
CA VAL A 48 2.28 -9.13 -2.65
C VAL A 48 3.19 -7.91 -2.63
N ALA A 49 3.61 -7.45 -3.82
CA ALA A 49 4.22 -6.15 -4.02
C ALA A 49 3.39 -5.36 -5.04
N LEU A 50 2.79 -4.26 -4.62
CA LEU A 50 1.99 -3.40 -5.49
C LEU A 50 2.62 -2.02 -5.66
N LYS A 51 2.91 -1.67 -6.92
CA LYS A 51 3.31 -0.31 -7.30
C LYS A 51 2.06 0.50 -7.66
N THR A 52 1.82 1.58 -6.92
CA THR A 52 0.57 2.38 -7.04
C THR A 52 0.60 3.43 -8.15
N GLY A 53 1.71 3.55 -8.88
CA GLY A 53 1.85 4.50 -9.96
C GLY A 53 3.29 4.67 -10.41
N ARG A 54 3.48 5.47 -11.46
CA ARG A 54 4.80 5.87 -11.97
C ARG A 54 5.09 7.30 -11.54
N ASP A 55 6.27 7.56 -10.96
CA ASP A 55 6.61 8.87 -10.39
C ASP A 55 6.69 10.00 -11.43
N ALA A 56 7.06 9.66 -12.67
CA ALA A 56 7.07 10.59 -13.81
C ALA A 56 5.69 10.74 -14.51
N SER A 57 4.60 10.33 -13.85
CA SER A 57 3.26 10.35 -14.44
C SER A 57 2.69 11.77 -14.51
N ASN A 58 2.18 12.14 -15.68
CA ASN A 58 1.39 13.35 -15.89
C ASN A 58 -0.11 13.14 -15.61
N ARG A 59 -0.49 12.04 -14.94
CA ARG A 59 -1.87 11.79 -14.54
C ARG A 59 -2.36 12.90 -13.60
N THR A 60 -3.58 13.37 -13.85
CA THR A 60 -4.34 14.22 -12.94
C THR A 60 -5.21 13.36 -12.03
N PHE A 61 -5.57 13.90 -10.86
CA PHE A 61 -6.40 13.21 -9.87
C PHE A 61 -7.55 14.12 -9.45
N PRO A 62 -8.57 14.34 -10.31
CA PRO A 62 -9.63 15.33 -10.05
C PRO A 62 -10.36 15.09 -8.72
N GLU A 63 -10.54 13.82 -8.31
CA GLU A 63 -11.16 13.46 -7.03
C GLU A 63 -10.36 13.92 -5.80
N SER A 64 -9.09 14.30 -5.97
CA SER A 64 -8.29 14.93 -4.92
C SER A 64 -8.64 16.40 -4.68
N GLY A 65 -9.45 17.02 -5.54
CA GLY A 65 -9.70 18.47 -5.53
C GLY A 65 -8.57 19.29 -6.15
N SER A 66 -7.69 18.65 -6.92
CA SER A 66 -6.65 19.28 -7.74
C SER A 66 -6.85 18.92 -9.21
N ASP A 67 -6.69 19.90 -10.10
CA ASP A 67 -6.65 19.71 -11.55
C ASP A 67 -5.21 19.55 -12.10
N ARG A 68 -4.21 19.59 -11.22
CA ARG A 68 -2.80 19.54 -11.59
C ARG A 68 -2.33 18.11 -11.84
N ALA A 69 -1.35 17.98 -12.72
CA ALA A 69 -0.68 16.71 -12.98
C ALA A 69 0.27 16.36 -11.81
N PHE A 70 0.33 15.09 -11.42
CA PHE A 70 1.10 14.65 -10.24
C PHE A 70 2.58 14.97 -10.32
N HIS A 71 3.28 14.54 -11.39
CA HIS A 71 4.72 14.75 -11.49
C HIS A 71 5.12 16.23 -11.50
N PRO A 72 4.57 17.10 -12.37
CA PRO A 72 4.93 18.52 -12.34
C PRO A 72 4.62 19.22 -11.01
N SER A 73 3.54 18.81 -10.32
CA SER A 73 3.15 19.42 -9.03
C SER A 73 4.13 19.13 -7.91
N SER A 74 4.88 18.03 -8.00
CA SER A 74 5.93 17.71 -7.03
C SER A 74 7.08 18.73 -7.05
N HIS A 75 7.28 19.44 -8.15
CA HIS A 75 8.26 20.52 -8.29
C HIS A 75 7.67 21.87 -7.82
N HIS A 76 7.27 21.93 -6.56
CA HIS A 76 6.56 23.08 -5.98
C HIS A 76 7.44 24.32 -5.76
N GLY A 77 8.77 24.18 -5.80
CA GLY A 77 9.73 25.28 -5.62
C GLY A 77 9.63 25.92 -4.23
N ASP A 78 9.36 25.10 -3.20
CA ASP A 78 9.17 25.50 -1.80
C ASP A 78 8.13 26.60 -1.54
N ARG A 79 7.20 26.81 -2.48
CA ARG A 79 6.07 27.73 -2.29
C ARG A 79 4.95 27.02 -1.54
N GLU A 80 4.56 27.56 -0.39
CA GLU A 80 3.52 26.99 0.49
C GLU A 80 2.22 26.65 -0.25
N GLU A 81 1.72 27.56 -1.08
CA GLU A 81 0.51 27.32 -1.88
C GLU A 81 0.66 26.10 -2.81
N ALA A 82 1.81 25.95 -3.46
CA ALA A 82 2.08 24.82 -4.35
C ALA A 82 2.31 23.51 -3.58
N ILE A 83 2.88 23.58 -2.37
CA ILE A 83 3.01 22.44 -1.46
C ILE A 83 1.62 21.95 -1.05
N LEU A 84 0.74 22.85 -0.62
CA LEU A 84 -0.62 22.51 -0.22
C LEU A 84 -1.45 21.97 -1.40
N GLU A 85 -1.23 22.48 -2.60
CA GLU A 85 -1.84 21.96 -3.82
C GLU A 85 -1.38 20.53 -4.13
N PHE A 86 -0.08 20.24 -4.06
CA PHE A 86 0.45 18.88 -4.23
C PHE A 86 0.00 17.94 -3.10
N ASN A 87 -0.15 18.47 -1.88
CA ASN A 87 -0.59 17.73 -0.72
C ASN A 87 -2.00 17.15 -0.90
N LYS A 88 -2.92 17.85 -1.56
CA LYS A 88 -4.25 17.33 -1.90
C LYS A 88 -4.16 16.00 -2.65
N ILE A 89 -3.30 15.95 -3.68
CA ILE A 89 -3.08 14.73 -4.47
C ILE A 89 -2.46 13.63 -3.60
N CYS A 90 -1.47 13.97 -2.76
CA CYS A 90 -0.84 13.00 -1.86
C CYS A 90 -1.82 12.40 -0.84
N GLN A 91 -2.64 13.24 -0.20
CA GLN A 91 -3.68 12.81 0.75
C GLN A 91 -4.69 11.89 0.07
N TYR A 92 -5.19 12.26 -1.12
CA TYR A 92 -6.12 11.42 -1.89
C TYR A 92 -5.52 10.08 -2.29
N ARG A 93 -4.24 10.05 -2.69
CA ARG A 93 -3.57 8.80 -3.06
C ARG A 93 -3.37 7.88 -1.85
N VAL A 94 -2.95 8.44 -0.71
CA VAL A 94 -2.75 7.68 0.53
C VAL A 94 -4.09 7.20 1.10
N SER A 95 -5.18 7.97 0.98
CA SER A 95 -6.48 7.57 1.54
C SER A 95 -7.04 6.28 0.93
N GLN A 96 -6.59 5.86 -0.26
CA GLN A 96 -7.01 4.59 -0.85
C GLN A 96 -6.55 3.37 -0.04
N ILE A 97 -5.50 3.51 0.79
CA ILE A 97 -5.04 2.41 1.63
C ILE A 97 -6.06 2.03 2.70
N ALA A 98 -6.87 2.97 3.17
CA ALA A 98 -7.87 2.71 4.20
C ALA A 98 -8.84 1.61 3.75
N TYR A 99 -9.30 1.67 2.49
CA TYR A 99 -10.13 0.63 1.90
C TYR A 99 -9.46 -0.75 1.96
N PHE A 100 -8.17 -0.85 1.61
CA PHE A 100 -7.47 -2.13 1.67
C PHE A 100 -7.39 -2.68 3.09
N LEU A 101 -7.13 -1.82 4.08
CA LEU A 101 -7.09 -2.23 5.48
C LEU A 101 -8.48 -2.69 5.97
N ASP A 102 -9.53 -1.96 5.63
CA ASP A 102 -10.92 -2.34 5.95
C ASP A 102 -11.26 -3.71 5.35
N ARG A 103 -10.90 -3.94 4.07
CA ARG A 103 -11.15 -5.23 3.40
C ARG A 103 -10.39 -6.39 4.06
N LEU A 104 -9.18 -6.16 4.57
CA LEU A 104 -8.43 -7.16 5.31
C LEU A 104 -9.04 -7.44 6.69
N GLU A 105 -9.50 -6.40 7.39
CA GLU A 105 -10.15 -6.52 8.71
C GLU A 105 -11.50 -7.26 8.63
N GLU A 106 -12.29 -6.99 7.59
CA GLU A 106 -13.58 -7.64 7.35
C GLU A 106 -13.44 -9.11 6.91
N THR A 107 -12.23 -9.54 6.56
CA THR A 107 -11.99 -10.85 5.96
C THR A 107 -11.33 -11.79 6.96
N PHE A 108 -12.10 -12.79 7.42
CA PHE A 108 -11.61 -13.79 8.37
C PHE A 108 -10.96 -15.00 7.68
N ASP A 109 -9.83 -15.44 8.25
CA ASP A 109 -9.18 -16.71 7.97
C ASP A 109 -8.94 -17.47 9.30
N GLY A 110 -9.82 -18.42 9.58
CA GLY A 110 -9.88 -19.10 10.88
C GLY A 110 -10.49 -18.24 11.97
N GLU A 111 -9.75 -18.02 13.06
CA GLU A 111 -10.21 -17.29 14.25
C GLU A 111 -9.85 -15.79 14.24
N SER A 112 -9.07 -15.33 13.25
CA SER A 112 -8.60 -13.94 13.13
C SER A 112 -8.89 -13.40 11.73
N ASN A 113 -8.73 -12.09 11.56
CA ASN A 113 -8.87 -11.43 10.26
C ASN A 113 -7.50 -11.27 9.58
N LEU A 114 -7.51 -11.05 8.26
CA LEU A 114 -6.28 -10.91 7.49
C LEU A 114 -5.45 -9.70 7.90
N LEU A 115 -6.05 -8.62 8.43
CA LEU A 115 -5.30 -7.44 8.87
C LEU A 115 -4.42 -7.77 10.08
N ASP A 116 -4.96 -8.49 11.06
CA ASP A 116 -4.24 -8.96 12.24
C ASP A 116 -3.15 -9.98 11.89
N GLN A 117 -3.38 -10.79 10.87
CA GLN A 117 -2.43 -11.82 10.42
C GLN A 117 -1.32 -11.27 9.51
N SER A 118 -1.48 -10.07 8.94
CA SER A 118 -0.60 -9.52 7.92
C SER A 118 0.40 -8.49 8.45
N MET A 119 1.55 -8.39 7.77
CA MET A 119 2.52 -7.30 7.91
C MET A 119 2.54 -6.49 6.61
N ILE A 120 2.20 -5.20 6.69
CA ILE A 120 2.06 -4.33 5.53
C ILE A 120 3.07 -3.20 5.61
N ILE A 121 3.80 -2.96 4.53
CA ILE A 121 4.74 -1.86 4.39
C ILE A 121 4.22 -0.93 3.29
N TRP A 122 4.12 0.35 3.62
CA TRP A 122 3.75 1.40 2.67
C TRP A 122 4.69 2.60 2.82
N GLY A 123 5.13 3.19 1.73
CA GLY A 123 6.04 4.33 1.81
C GLY A 123 6.31 5.00 0.49
N SER A 124 7.20 5.99 0.55
CA SER A 124 7.71 6.72 -0.61
C SER A 124 9.21 6.55 -0.73
N PRO A 125 9.77 6.42 -1.94
CA PRO A 125 11.22 6.42 -2.15
C PRO A 125 11.84 7.81 -1.94
N MET A 126 11.04 8.86 -1.79
CA MET A 126 11.48 10.24 -1.60
C MET A 126 10.83 10.87 -0.37
N GLY A 127 11.64 11.55 0.45
CA GLY A 127 11.16 12.36 1.58
C GLY A 127 10.77 13.77 1.16
N ASP A 128 11.38 14.27 0.09
CA ASP A 128 11.04 15.54 -0.55
C ASP A 128 11.15 15.36 -2.07
N ALA A 129 9.99 15.47 -2.72
CA ALA A 129 9.84 15.26 -4.15
C ALA A 129 10.29 16.46 -4.99
N ASN A 130 10.30 17.68 -4.43
CA ASN A 130 10.77 18.88 -5.13
C ASN A 130 12.27 18.78 -5.41
N LEU A 131 13.02 18.26 -4.44
CA LEU A 131 14.48 18.05 -4.54
C LEU A 131 14.89 16.66 -5.03
N HIS A 132 13.93 15.75 -5.26
CA HIS A 132 14.19 14.35 -5.61
C HIS A 132 15.12 13.66 -4.60
N ASN A 133 15.01 13.99 -3.32
CA ASN A 133 15.90 13.44 -2.30
C ASN A 133 15.27 12.25 -1.56
N HIS A 134 16.13 11.30 -1.22
CA HIS A 134 15.79 10.05 -0.52
C HIS A 134 16.13 10.13 0.97
N ARG A 135 16.09 11.33 1.57
CA ARG A 135 16.37 11.53 3.00
C ARG A 135 15.05 11.64 3.76
N ARG A 136 14.99 11.02 4.95
CA ARG A 136 13.80 11.06 5.83
C ARG A 136 12.52 10.63 5.09
N CYS A 137 12.65 9.62 4.25
CA CYS A 137 11.52 9.07 3.50
C CYS A 137 10.45 8.51 4.46
N PRO A 138 9.17 8.75 4.18
CA PRO A 138 8.09 8.19 5.00
C PRO A 138 7.98 6.69 4.77
N LEU A 139 7.89 5.94 5.88
CA LEU A 139 7.62 4.52 5.91
C LEU A 139 6.55 4.26 6.97
N VAL A 140 5.48 3.58 6.58
CA VAL A 140 4.36 3.21 7.42
C VAL A 140 4.30 1.70 7.46
N VAL A 141 4.25 1.14 8.66
CA VAL A 141 4.05 -0.29 8.90
C VAL A 141 2.67 -0.47 9.53
N MET A 142 1.87 -1.39 9.00
CA MET A 142 0.49 -1.65 9.40
C MET A 142 0.23 -3.15 9.51
N GLY A 143 -0.89 -3.50 10.14
CA GLY A 143 -1.29 -4.88 10.43
C GLY A 143 -0.73 -5.39 11.76
N GLY A 144 -1.25 -6.54 12.20
CA GLY A 144 -0.86 -7.15 13.47
C GLY A 144 0.34 -8.09 13.36
N ALA A 145 0.59 -8.63 12.15
CA ALA A 145 1.59 -9.66 11.87
C ALA A 145 1.54 -10.82 12.89
N ASN A 146 0.35 -11.28 13.25
CA ASN A 146 0.10 -12.28 14.31
C ASN A 146 0.70 -11.85 15.68
N GLY A 147 0.50 -10.59 16.06
CA GLY A 147 0.95 -10.02 17.32
C GLY A 147 2.44 -9.64 17.36
N GLN A 148 3.14 -9.63 16.22
CA GLN A 148 4.54 -9.17 16.15
C GLN A 148 4.68 -7.65 16.04
N LEU A 149 3.59 -6.95 15.74
CA LEU A 149 3.53 -5.50 15.63
C LEU A 149 2.58 -4.95 16.70
N GLU A 150 3.10 -4.13 17.62
CA GLU A 150 2.29 -3.49 18.67
C GLU A 150 1.45 -2.32 18.14
N GLY A 151 1.95 -1.64 17.10
CA GLY A 151 1.30 -0.45 16.52
C GLY A 151 1.39 0.79 17.41
N GLY A 152 0.64 1.84 17.06
CA GLY A 152 0.49 3.05 17.90
C GLY A 152 1.75 3.91 18.09
N ALA A 153 2.80 3.67 17.32
CA ALA A 153 4.08 4.36 17.46
C ALA A 153 4.36 5.31 16.28
N HIS A 154 5.03 6.42 16.58
CA HIS A 154 5.66 7.30 15.58
C HIS A 154 7.13 7.48 15.95
N MET A 155 8.02 7.04 15.05
CA MET A 155 9.45 6.98 15.30
C MET A 155 10.19 7.89 14.32
N LYS A 156 11.12 8.68 14.85
CA LYS A 156 12.08 9.45 14.06
C LYS A 156 13.44 8.78 14.17
N ALA A 157 13.91 8.20 13.07
CA ALA A 157 15.26 7.67 13.02
C ALA A 157 16.31 8.82 13.11
N PRO A 158 17.48 8.56 13.72
CA PRO A 158 18.63 9.46 13.60
C PRO A 158 18.98 9.75 12.13
N ASP A 159 19.57 10.91 11.88
CA ASP A 159 20.05 11.25 10.53
C ASP A 159 21.15 10.26 10.11
N GLY A 160 21.07 9.77 8.87
CA GLY A 160 22.01 8.79 8.33
C GLY A 160 21.59 7.33 8.54
N THR A 161 20.57 7.04 9.34
CA THR A 161 20.06 5.68 9.51
C THR A 161 19.48 5.15 8.19
N PRO A 162 20.01 4.04 7.63
CA PRO A 162 19.45 3.41 6.44
C PRO A 162 18.01 2.93 6.68
N MET A 163 17.10 3.21 5.73
CA MET A 163 15.73 2.67 5.79
C MET A 163 15.74 1.14 5.80
N ALA A 164 16.74 0.53 5.15
CA ALA A 164 16.90 -0.91 5.10
C ALA A 164 17.03 -1.58 6.47
N ASN A 165 17.47 -0.86 7.51
CA ASN A 165 17.51 -1.36 8.89
C ASN A 165 16.10 -1.75 9.41
N VAL A 166 15.05 -1.06 8.95
CA VAL A 166 13.66 -1.44 9.28
C VAL A 166 13.30 -2.77 8.63
N PHE A 167 13.72 -3.02 7.39
CA PHE A 167 13.41 -4.26 6.69
C PHE A 167 14.10 -5.47 7.32
N VAL A 168 15.33 -5.32 7.83
CA VAL A 168 15.98 -6.36 8.63
C VAL A 168 15.15 -6.68 9.88
N SER A 169 14.69 -5.66 10.62
CA SER A 169 13.83 -5.84 11.80
C SER A 169 12.50 -6.54 11.47
N LEU A 170 11.85 -6.17 10.36
CA LEU A 170 10.59 -6.77 9.92
C LEU A 170 10.77 -8.23 9.48
N LEU A 171 11.81 -8.55 8.72
CA LEU A 171 12.13 -9.91 8.31
C LEU A 171 12.44 -10.81 9.52
N ASN A 172 13.13 -10.28 10.53
CA ASN A 172 13.37 -10.98 11.78
C ASN A 172 12.08 -11.33 12.53
N LYS A 173 11.10 -10.41 12.57
CA LYS A 173 9.76 -10.64 13.12
C LYS A 173 8.98 -11.71 12.34
N LEU A 174 9.19 -11.80 11.02
CA LEU A 174 8.63 -12.86 10.17
C LEU A 174 9.37 -14.21 10.29
N GLY A 175 10.37 -14.32 11.17
CA GLY A 175 11.05 -15.57 11.48
C GLY A 175 12.42 -15.75 10.79
N HIS A 176 12.85 -14.81 9.94
CA HIS A 176 14.16 -14.86 9.28
C HIS A 176 15.30 -14.37 10.18
N ARG A 177 15.40 -14.92 11.41
CA ARG A 177 16.28 -14.41 12.48
C ARG A 177 17.78 -14.42 12.18
N ASP A 178 18.21 -15.23 11.21
CA ASP A 178 19.59 -15.32 10.77
C ASP A 178 19.95 -14.22 9.75
N LEU A 179 18.97 -13.43 9.30
CA LEU A 179 19.16 -12.34 8.35
C LEU A 179 19.74 -11.13 9.08
N THR A 180 21.03 -10.88 8.85
CA THR A 180 21.79 -9.82 9.50
C THR A 180 21.94 -8.56 8.64
N GLY A 181 21.46 -8.57 7.40
CA GLY A 181 21.49 -7.41 6.52
C GLY A 181 20.61 -7.53 5.28
N PHE A 182 20.24 -6.38 4.73
CA PHE A 182 19.47 -6.19 3.51
C PHE A 182 19.86 -4.86 2.87
N GLY A 183 20.17 -4.82 1.57
CA GLY A 183 20.52 -3.58 0.88
C GLY A 183 21.71 -2.87 1.52
N ASP A 184 21.53 -1.59 1.89
CA ASP A 184 22.50 -0.74 2.56
C ASP A 184 22.37 -0.73 4.09
N SER A 185 21.68 -1.72 4.68
CA SER A 185 21.53 -1.82 6.13
C SER A 185 22.89 -1.95 6.82
N ASP A 186 23.07 -1.21 7.91
CA ASP A 186 24.22 -1.30 8.82
C ASP A 186 23.82 -1.80 10.22
N GLY A 187 22.55 -2.18 10.39
CA GLY A 187 22.03 -2.72 11.63
C GLY A 187 20.53 -2.99 11.57
N VAL A 188 19.86 -2.76 12.70
CA VAL A 188 18.41 -2.93 12.86
C VAL A 188 17.78 -1.63 13.34
N PHE A 189 16.54 -1.39 12.93
CA PHE A 189 15.72 -0.30 13.46
C PHE A 189 14.37 -0.88 13.86
N SER A 190 14.22 -1.14 15.16
CA SER A 190 13.03 -1.82 15.67
C SER A 190 11.79 -0.97 15.45
N VAL A 191 10.75 -1.60 14.93
CA VAL A 191 9.40 -1.07 14.76
C VAL A 191 8.38 -1.90 15.52
#